data_AF-A0A2E3HPI5-F1
#
_entry.id   AF-A0A2E3HPI5-F1
#
_cell.length_a   1.000
_cell.length_b   1.000
_cell.length_c   1.000
_cell.angle_alpha   90.00
_cell.angle_beta   90.00
_cell.angle_gamma   90.00
#
_symmetry.space_group_name_H-M   'P 1'
#
loop_
_entity.id
_entity.type
_entity.pdbx_description
1 polymer ?
#
loop_
_entity_poly.entity_id
_entity_poly.type
_entity_poly.pdbx_seq_one_letter_code
_entity_poly.pdbx_strand_id
1 'polypeptide(L)'
;MLMGKNTRLIFLFSIALFNSLLILAQDVLPTPEKIYTPNQLEMIKAQRDMVKKNREIFRNSLSDEQKSILKNNKISINDRQSALMKSLSENQKEVLKGNRESVRKLKESFSKSLTNKQKMVLKRRRDDLKDKREKLKDYKSGSNERRDKLKQKQQNFKDRSKKQKNNLQPNKKFGS
;
A
#
# COMPACT_ATOMS: atom_id res chain seq x y z
N MET A 1 -25.60 17.18 28.88
CA MET A 1 -25.95 17.43 27.46
C MET A 1 -24.64 17.66 26.69
N LEU A 2 -23.98 16.58 26.27
CA LEU A 2 -23.89 16.13 24.86
C LEU A 2 -23.31 17.20 23.91
N MET A 3 -22.02 17.08 23.60
CA MET A 3 -21.57 16.62 22.28
C MET A 3 -20.05 16.81 22.13
N GLY A 4 -19.31 15.70 22.19
CA GLY A 4 -18.01 15.62 21.53
C GLY A 4 -18.18 15.75 20.02
N LYS A 5 -17.31 16.51 19.37
CA LYS A 5 -17.20 16.58 17.92
C LYS A 5 -15.77 16.27 17.50
N ASN A 6 -15.52 14.96 17.43
CA ASN A 6 -14.85 14.28 16.33
C ASN A 6 -13.52 14.88 15.85
N THR A 7 -12.46 14.37 16.46
CA THR A 7 -11.12 14.26 15.86
C THR A 7 -11.22 13.83 14.40
N ARG A 8 -10.85 14.73 13.50
CA ARG A 8 -10.59 14.41 12.10
C ARG A 8 -9.29 13.61 12.02
N LEU A 9 -9.37 12.29 12.25
CA LEU A 9 -8.29 11.39 11.91
C LEU A 9 -8.65 10.61 10.64
N ILE A 10 -8.28 11.25 9.53
CA ILE A 10 -8.23 10.72 8.18
C ILE A 10 -7.46 9.39 8.21
N PHE A 11 -8.13 8.26 7.97
CA PHE A 11 -7.46 7.04 7.54
C PHE A 11 -8.04 6.60 6.19
N LEU A 12 -7.41 7.13 5.15
CA LEU A 12 -7.56 6.75 3.76
C LEU A 12 -7.10 5.30 3.59
N PHE A 13 -8.02 4.32 3.59
CA PHE A 13 -7.80 3.09 2.83
C PHE A 13 -8.25 3.31 1.37
N SER A 14 -7.65 4.34 0.77
CA SER A 14 -7.75 4.66 -0.64
C SER A 14 -6.74 3.79 -1.37
N ILE A 15 -7.24 2.73 -2.01
CA ILE A 15 -6.79 2.29 -3.34
C ILE A 15 -5.25 2.33 -3.55
N ALA A 16 -4.49 1.54 -2.81
CA ALA A 16 -3.05 1.41 -3.03
C ALA A 16 -2.67 0.20 -3.90
N LEU A 17 -3.61 -0.39 -4.65
CA LEU A 17 -3.29 -1.44 -5.64
C LEU A 17 -3.97 -1.26 -7.01
N PHE A 18 -4.69 -0.16 -7.25
CA PHE A 18 -5.20 0.16 -8.60
C PHE A 18 -5.11 1.64 -9.01
N ASN A 19 -4.64 2.55 -8.14
CA ASN A 19 -4.46 3.98 -8.46
C ASN A 19 -3.03 4.51 -8.24
N SER A 20 -2.07 3.72 -7.76
CA SER A 20 -0.68 4.17 -7.54
C SER A 20 0.16 4.16 -8.82
N LEU A 21 -0.39 4.71 -9.90
CA LEU A 21 0.14 4.49 -11.24
C LEU A 21 -0.16 5.60 -12.25
N LEU A 22 -0.73 6.71 -11.79
CA LEU A 22 -0.68 7.97 -12.51
C LEU A 22 0.21 8.88 -11.67
N ILE A 23 1.49 8.93 -12.02
CA ILE A 23 2.31 10.14 -12.17
C ILE A 23 3.73 9.66 -12.54
N LEU A 24 4.26 10.30 -13.58
CA LEU A 24 5.62 10.22 -14.14
C LEU A 24 5.93 9.05 -15.11
N ALA A 25 5.64 9.30 -16.39
CA ALA A 25 6.64 9.41 -17.46
C ALA A 25 5.89 9.70 -18.76
N GLN A 26 6.32 10.76 -19.45
CA GLN A 26 5.92 11.09 -20.80
C GLN A 26 6.42 9.99 -21.73
N ASP A 27 5.52 9.11 -22.14
CA ASP A 27 5.52 8.39 -23.41
C ASP A 27 4.08 7.92 -23.58
N VAL A 28 3.37 8.45 -24.59
CA VAL A 28 1.91 8.46 -24.65
C VAL A 28 1.37 7.07 -25.00
N LEU A 29 1.36 6.16 -24.02
CA LEU A 29 0.41 5.07 -24.02
C LEU A 29 -0.99 5.68 -23.81
N PRO A 30 -1.98 5.35 -24.65
CA PRO A 30 -3.32 5.91 -24.49
C PRO A 30 -3.83 5.62 -23.07
N THR A 31 -4.32 6.68 -22.43
CA THR A 31 -4.97 6.57 -21.11
C THR A 31 -6.05 5.48 -21.17
N PRO A 32 -6.23 4.69 -20.10
CA PRO A 32 -7.11 3.53 -20.13
C PRO A 32 -8.55 3.89 -20.51
N GLU A 33 -9.00 5.12 -20.21
CA GLU A 33 -10.32 5.60 -20.63
C GLU A 33 -10.46 5.78 -22.15
N LYS A 34 -9.36 6.07 -22.86
CA LYS A 34 -9.36 6.24 -24.32
C LYS A 34 -9.29 4.93 -25.09
N ILE A 35 -9.04 3.81 -24.42
CA ILE A 35 -8.99 2.49 -25.07
C ILE A 35 -10.29 1.71 -24.96
N TYR A 36 -11.21 2.11 -24.06
CA TYR A 36 -12.44 1.37 -23.79
C TYR A 36 -13.62 1.96 -24.57
N THR A 37 -14.57 1.09 -24.93
CA THR A 37 -15.85 1.50 -25.51
C THR A 37 -16.76 2.11 -24.42
N PRO A 38 -17.79 2.89 -24.79
CA PRO A 38 -18.77 3.42 -23.82
C PRO A 38 -19.38 2.32 -22.94
N ASN A 39 -19.76 1.18 -23.53
CA ASN A 39 -20.30 0.04 -22.79
C ASN A 39 -19.27 -0.53 -21.78
N GLN A 40 -18.00 -0.63 -22.17
CA GLN A 40 -16.94 -1.10 -21.26
C GLN A 40 -16.69 -0.11 -20.11
N LEU A 41 -16.80 1.19 -20.35
CA LEU A 41 -16.69 2.22 -19.30
C LEU A 41 -17.86 2.14 -18.31
N GLU A 42 -19.07 1.89 -18.81
CA GLU A 42 -20.25 1.66 -17.98
C GLU A 42 -20.08 0.40 -17.11
N MET A 43 -19.58 -0.71 -17.67
CA MET A 43 -19.25 -1.91 -16.91
C MET A 43 -18.26 -1.61 -15.76
N ILE A 44 -17.23 -0.80 -16.03
CA ILE A 44 -16.26 -0.38 -15.01
C ILE A 44 -16.94 0.45 -13.92
N LYS A 45 -17.80 1.40 -14.28
CA LYS A 45 -18.53 2.25 -13.33
C LYS A 45 -19.44 1.41 -12.44
N ALA A 46 -20.26 0.55 -13.04
CA ALA A 46 -21.15 -0.37 -12.32
C ALA A 46 -20.37 -1.27 -11.35
N GLN A 47 -19.23 -1.82 -11.78
CA GLN A 47 -18.37 -2.62 -10.92
C GLN A 47 -17.81 -1.80 -9.74
N ARG A 48 -17.39 -0.55 -9.96
CA ARG A 48 -16.87 0.32 -8.90
C ARG A 48 -17.95 0.61 -7.86
N ASP A 49 -19.17 0.91 -8.29
CA ASP A 49 -20.27 1.24 -7.39
C ASP A 49 -20.75 0.01 -6.61
N MET A 50 -20.80 -1.17 -7.26
CA MET A 50 -21.05 -2.43 -6.58
C MET A 50 -20.01 -2.72 -5.50
N VAL A 51 -18.72 -2.55 -5.80
CA VAL A 51 -17.64 -2.77 -4.82
C VAL A 51 -17.72 -1.78 -3.65
N LYS A 52 -18.10 -0.51 -3.89
CA LYS A 52 -18.33 0.46 -2.81
C LYS A 52 -19.47 0.02 -1.90
N LYS A 53 -20.61 -0.33 -2.48
CA LYS A 53 -21.78 -0.81 -1.72
C LYS A 53 -21.45 -2.05 -0.89
N ASN A 54 -20.75 -3.02 -1.48
CA ASN A 54 -20.33 -4.24 -0.78
C ASN A 54 -19.37 -3.94 0.39
N ARG A 55 -18.49 -2.92 0.25
CA ARG A 55 -17.62 -2.46 1.33
C ARG A 55 -18.40 -1.80 2.46
N GLU A 56 -19.40 -0.97 2.13
CA GLU A 56 -20.24 -0.31 3.13
C GLU A 56 -21.07 -1.32 3.91
N ILE A 57 -21.69 -2.28 3.21
CA ILE A 57 -22.43 -3.38 3.85
C ILE A 57 -21.52 -4.17 4.80
N PHE A 58 -20.34 -4.59 4.34
CA PHE A 58 -19.39 -5.31 5.19
C PHE A 58 -18.88 -4.46 6.36
N ARG A 59 -18.62 -3.17 6.14
CA ARG A 59 -18.16 -2.27 7.21
C ARG A 59 -19.23 -2.06 8.28
N ASN A 60 -20.49 -1.95 7.87
CA ASN A 60 -21.62 -1.76 8.76
C ASN A 60 -21.97 -3.04 9.52
N SER A 61 -21.61 -4.22 8.99
CA SER A 61 -21.80 -5.49 9.70
C SER A 61 -20.74 -5.75 10.78
N LEU A 62 -19.67 -4.95 10.85
CA LEU A 62 -18.61 -5.15 11.85
C LEU A 62 -19.06 -4.75 13.27
N SER A 63 -18.71 -5.57 14.25
CA SER A 63 -18.86 -5.25 15.66
C SER A 63 -17.86 -4.17 16.11
N ASP A 64 -18.09 -3.56 17.28
CA ASP A 64 -17.18 -2.55 17.80
C ASP A 64 -15.81 -3.10 18.18
N GLU A 65 -15.76 -4.35 18.66
CA GLU A 65 -14.51 -5.09 18.86
C GLU A 65 -13.75 -5.26 17.54
N GLN A 66 -14.41 -5.70 16.47
CA GLN A 66 -13.80 -5.82 15.15
C GLN A 66 -13.31 -4.47 14.60
N LYS A 67 -14.08 -3.39 14.81
CA LYS A 67 -13.65 -2.02 14.47
C LYS A 67 -12.42 -1.59 15.28
N SER A 68 -12.30 -2.01 16.53
CA SER A 68 -11.15 -1.71 17.39
C SER A 68 -9.87 -2.38 16.87
N ILE A 69 -9.96 -3.62 16.38
CA ILE A 69 -8.86 -4.33 15.71
C ILE A 69 -8.35 -3.51 14.52
N LEU A 70 -9.26 -2.94 13.73
CA LEU A 70 -8.92 -2.12 12.57
C LEU A 70 -8.25 -0.79 12.93
N LYS A 71 -8.59 -0.21 14.09
CA LYS A 71 -7.99 1.04 14.60
C LYS A 71 -6.65 0.82 15.30
N ASN A 72 -6.25 -0.42 15.57
CA ASN A 72 -5.05 -0.72 16.33
C ASN A 72 -3.77 -0.52 15.49
N ASN A 73 -3.17 0.66 15.63
CA ASN A 73 -1.93 1.03 14.95
C ASN A 73 -0.66 0.40 15.57
N LYS A 74 -0.77 -0.35 16.67
CA LYS A 74 0.39 -0.99 17.32
C LYS A 74 0.87 -2.25 16.60
N ILE A 75 0.00 -2.88 15.81
CA ILE A 75 0.31 -4.11 15.05
C ILE A 75 0.40 -3.83 13.55
N SER A 76 0.99 -4.76 12.80
CA SER A 76 1.13 -4.59 11.34
C SER A 76 -0.22 -4.64 10.63
N ILE A 77 -0.28 -4.15 9.40
CA ILE A 77 -1.49 -4.23 8.57
C ILE A 77 -1.92 -5.69 8.35
N ASN A 78 -0.95 -6.58 8.14
CA ASN A 78 -1.19 -8.00 7.92
C ASN A 78 -1.73 -8.67 9.18
N ASP A 79 -1.22 -8.29 10.35
CA ASP A 79 -1.69 -8.82 11.63
C ASP A 79 -3.10 -8.32 11.94
N ARG A 80 -3.40 -7.04 11.67
CA ARG A 80 -4.79 -6.51 11.75
C ARG A 80 -5.73 -7.31 10.85
N GLN A 81 -5.32 -7.59 9.63
CA GLN A 81 -6.13 -8.37 8.69
C GLN A 81 -6.35 -9.80 9.20
N SER A 82 -5.31 -10.47 9.66
CA SER A 82 -5.40 -11.83 10.21
C SER A 82 -6.31 -11.88 11.44
N ALA A 83 -6.13 -10.95 12.38
CA ALA A 83 -6.97 -10.82 13.56
C ALA A 83 -8.43 -10.55 13.19
N LEU A 84 -8.70 -9.63 12.25
CA LEU A 84 -10.04 -9.37 11.76
C LEU A 84 -10.66 -10.64 11.15
N MET A 85 -9.96 -11.33 10.24
CA MET A 85 -10.46 -12.54 9.58
C MET A 85 -10.81 -13.65 10.59
N LYS A 86 -10.00 -13.82 11.64
CA LYS A 86 -10.27 -14.77 12.73
C LYS A 86 -11.51 -14.40 13.53
N SER A 87 -11.78 -13.10 13.70
CA SER A 87 -12.92 -12.60 14.47
C SER A 87 -14.24 -12.56 13.70
N LEU A 88 -14.27 -12.88 12.40
CA LEU A 88 -15.49 -12.78 11.59
C LEU A 88 -16.50 -13.88 11.94
N SER A 89 -17.78 -13.52 11.96
CA SER A 89 -18.89 -14.47 12.03
C SER A 89 -19.08 -15.22 10.71
N GLU A 90 -19.78 -16.34 10.73
CA GLU A 90 -20.08 -17.10 9.51
C GLU A 90 -20.85 -16.26 8.48
N ASN A 91 -21.85 -15.49 8.92
CA ASN A 91 -22.59 -14.57 8.03
C ASN A 91 -21.65 -13.54 7.36
N GLN A 92 -20.68 -12.99 8.11
CA GLN A 92 -19.71 -12.04 7.56
C GLN A 92 -18.76 -12.73 6.55
N LYS A 93 -18.36 -13.98 6.81
CA LYS A 93 -17.54 -14.78 5.88
C LYS A 93 -18.29 -15.12 4.61
N GLU A 94 -19.57 -15.48 4.70
CA GLU A 94 -20.43 -15.73 3.54
C GLU A 94 -20.58 -14.49 2.66
N VAL A 95 -20.80 -13.32 3.26
CA VAL A 95 -20.83 -12.03 2.53
C VAL A 95 -19.51 -11.80 1.79
N LEU A 96 -18.36 -12.06 2.41
CA LEU A 96 -17.06 -11.94 1.74
C LEU A 96 -16.89 -12.93 0.58
N LYS A 97 -17.34 -14.17 0.75
CA LYS A 97 -17.32 -15.19 -0.30
C LYS A 97 -18.18 -14.80 -1.49
N GLY A 98 -19.43 -14.38 -1.26
CA GLY A 98 -20.33 -13.89 -2.31
C GLY A 98 -19.78 -12.65 -3.02
N ASN A 99 -19.16 -11.73 -2.28
CA ASN A 99 -18.47 -10.57 -2.85
C ASN A 99 -17.29 -10.99 -3.74
N ARG A 100 -16.51 -12.00 -3.34
CA ARG A 100 -15.40 -12.52 -4.15
C ARG A 100 -15.89 -13.17 -5.44
N GLU A 101 -16.97 -13.94 -5.37
CA GLU A 101 -17.55 -14.61 -6.53
C GLU A 101 -18.18 -13.63 -7.52
N SER A 102 -18.90 -12.61 -7.04
CA SER A 102 -19.47 -11.56 -7.90
C SER A 102 -18.37 -10.78 -8.64
N VAL A 103 -17.31 -10.39 -7.94
CA VAL A 103 -16.15 -9.73 -8.56
C VAL A 103 -15.47 -10.65 -9.58
N ARG A 104 -15.38 -11.95 -9.33
CA ARG A 104 -14.83 -12.94 -10.28
C ARG A 104 -15.65 -12.96 -11.57
N LYS A 105 -16.97 -13.10 -11.47
CA LYS A 105 -17.88 -13.12 -12.63
C LYS A 105 -17.80 -11.82 -13.44
N LEU A 106 -17.76 -10.65 -12.78
CA LEU A 106 -17.61 -9.37 -13.46
C LEU A 106 -16.26 -9.22 -14.16
N LYS A 107 -15.17 -9.70 -13.53
CA LYS A 107 -13.85 -9.69 -14.16
C LYS A 107 -13.83 -10.58 -15.40
N GLU A 108 -14.48 -11.74 -15.34
CA GLU A 108 -14.61 -12.65 -16.48
C GLU A 108 -15.42 -12.03 -17.62
N SER A 109 -16.56 -11.42 -17.34
CA SER A 109 -17.38 -10.74 -18.36
C SER A 109 -16.65 -9.54 -18.99
N PHE A 110 -15.98 -8.72 -18.18
CA PHE A 110 -15.15 -7.62 -18.67
C PHE A 110 -13.98 -8.14 -19.51
N SER A 111 -13.29 -9.20 -19.08
CA SER A 111 -12.19 -9.80 -19.85
C SER A 111 -12.64 -10.31 -21.22
N LYS A 112 -13.86 -10.87 -21.29
CA LYS A 112 -14.47 -11.32 -22.55
C LYS A 112 -14.86 -10.16 -23.46
N SER A 113 -15.24 -9.00 -22.91
CA SER A 113 -15.59 -7.83 -23.73
C SER A 113 -14.37 -7.15 -24.36
N LEU A 114 -13.15 -7.45 -23.92
CA LEU A 114 -11.93 -6.85 -24.44
C LEU A 114 -11.53 -7.40 -25.81
N THR A 115 -11.20 -6.50 -26.73
CA THR A 115 -10.60 -6.84 -28.03
C THR A 115 -9.14 -7.27 -27.87
N ASN A 116 -8.60 -7.97 -28.87
CA ASN A 116 -7.19 -8.36 -28.87
C ASN A 116 -6.25 -7.15 -28.79
N LYS A 117 -6.57 -6.06 -29.51
CA LYS A 117 -5.81 -4.80 -29.43
C LYS A 117 -5.81 -4.23 -28.01
N GLN A 118 -6.97 -4.18 -27.35
CA GLN A 118 -7.08 -3.73 -25.96
C GLN A 118 -6.25 -4.63 -25.01
N LYS A 119 -6.34 -5.95 -25.17
CA LYS A 119 -5.56 -6.92 -24.37
C LYS A 119 -4.06 -6.71 -24.52
N MET A 120 -3.55 -6.45 -25.73
CA MET A 120 -2.13 -6.17 -25.94
C MET A 120 -1.67 -4.89 -25.25
N VAL A 121 -2.46 -3.81 -25.35
CA VAL A 121 -2.16 -2.54 -24.67
C VAL A 121 -2.10 -2.74 -23.16
N LEU A 122 -3.07 -3.48 -22.59
CA LEU A 122 -3.10 -3.80 -21.16
C LEU A 122 -1.91 -4.68 -20.73
N LYS A 123 -1.50 -5.63 -21.56
CA LYS A 123 -0.33 -6.47 -21.31
C LYS A 123 0.95 -5.63 -21.27
N ARG A 124 1.20 -4.81 -22.28
CA ARG A 124 2.38 -3.91 -22.34
C ARG A 124 2.44 -3.01 -21.12
N ARG A 125 1.33 -2.36 -20.80
CA ARG A 125 1.24 -1.52 -19.62
C ARG A 125 1.56 -2.28 -18.33
N ARG A 126 1.05 -3.50 -18.16
CA ARG A 126 1.36 -4.30 -16.96
C ARG A 126 2.85 -4.58 -16.86
N ASP A 127 3.47 -4.92 -17.98
CA ASP A 127 4.90 -5.25 -18.03
C ASP A 127 5.75 -4.00 -17.73
N ASP A 128 5.42 -2.83 -18.31
CA ASP A 128 6.09 -1.54 -18.01
C ASP A 128 6.06 -1.19 -16.52
N LEU A 129 4.96 -1.51 -15.84
CA LEU A 129 4.80 -1.22 -14.42
C LEU A 129 5.54 -2.20 -13.53
N LYS A 130 5.65 -3.45 -13.96
CA LYS A 130 6.52 -4.42 -13.31
C LYS A 130 7.95 -3.91 -13.39
N ASP A 131 8.40 -3.47 -14.56
CA ASP A 131 9.75 -2.98 -14.79
C ASP A 131 10.04 -1.71 -13.97
N LYS A 132 9.11 -0.75 -13.96
CA LYS A 132 9.21 0.45 -13.09
C LYS A 132 9.31 0.07 -11.61
N ARG A 133 8.54 -0.93 -11.17
CA ARG A 133 8.57 -1.39 -9.77
C ARG A 133 9.90 -2.05 -9.42
N GLU A 134 10.46 -2.89 -10.30
CA GLU A 134 11.76 -3.51 -10.06
C GLU A 134 12.87 -2.44 -10.01
N LYS A 135 12.91 -1.52 -10.98
CA LYS A 135 13.85 -0.37 -10.97
C LYS A 135 13.78 0.45 -9.68
N LEU A 136 12.57 0.67 -9.14
CA LEU A 136 12.38 1.37 -7.87
C LEU A 136 12.91 0.58 -6.67
N LYS A 137 12.80 -0.75 -6.67
CA LYS A 137 13.38 -1.59 -5.60
C LYS A 137 14.91 -1.52 -5.65
N ASP A 138 15.49 -1.63 -6.84
CA ASP A 138 16.94 -1.57 -7.03
C ASP A 138 17.50 -0.23 -6.59
N TYR A 139 16.84 0.86 -6.99
CA TYR A 139 17.20 2.21 -6.54
C TYR A 139 17.14 2.34 -5.02
N LYS A 140 16.08 1.82 -4.38
CA LYS A 140 15.92 1.87 -2.92
C LYS A 140 16.96 1.02 -2.21
N SER A 141 17.32 -0.14 -2.76
CA SER A 141 18.38 -1.01 -2.24
C SER A 141 19.74 -0.30 -2.28
N GLY A 142 20.13 0.24 -3.44
CA GLY A 142 21.38 0.99 -3.58
C GLY A 142 21.39 2.30 -2.77
N SER A 143 20.23 2.92 -2.52
CA SER A 143 20.12 4.06 -1.59
C SER A 143 20.32 3.65 -0.13
N ASN A 144 19.80 2.50 0.29
CA ASN A 144 20.00 1.98 1.64
C ASN A 144 21.48 1.63 1.88
N GLU A 145 22.12 0.97 0.92
CA GLU A 145 23.54 0.62 1.01
C GLU A 145 24.42 1.88 1.14
N ARG A 146 24.15 2.92 0.35
CA ARG A 146 24.83 4.22 0.48
C ARG A 146 24.61 4.84 1.86
N ARG A 147 23.38 4.78 2.38
CA ARG A 147 23.04 5.30 3.72
C ARG A 147 23.79 4.56 4.82
N ASP A 148 23.92 3.24 4.71
CA ASP A 148 24.62 2.43 5.72
C ASP A 148 26.13 2.66 5.69
N LYS A 149 26.74 2.79 4.50
CA LYS A 149 28.14 3.22 4.35
C LYS A 149 28.39 4.61 4.96
N LEU A 150 27.46 5.55 4.80
CA LEU A 150 27.56 6.88 5.42
C LEU A 150 27.48 6.81 6.95
N LYS A 151 26.56 6.02 7.51
CA LYS A 151 26.47 5.80 8.97
C LYS A 151 27.75 5.19 9.52
N GLN A 152 28.31 4.19 8.84
CA GLN A 152 29.56 3.54 9.24
C GLN A 152 30.73 4.55 9.24
N LYS A 153 30.85 5.40 8.21
CA LYS A 153 31.86 6.47 8.18
C LYS A 153 31.68 7.45 9.34
N GLN A 154 30.45 7.89 9.62
CA GLN A 154 30.17 8.78 10.75
C GLN A 154 30.56 8.15 12.09
N GLN A 155 30.28 6.86 12.28
CA GLN A 155 30.63 6.14 13.49
C GLN A 155 32.16 6.05 13.66
N ASN A 156 32.87 5.68 12.60
CA ASN A 156 34.34 5.62 12.61
C ASN A 156 34.98 6.99 12.94
N PHE A 157 34.41 8.09 12.44
CA PHE A 157 34.86 9.44 12.78
C PHE A 157 34.65 9.76 14.26
N LYS A 158 33.49 9.43 14.83
CA LYS A 158 33.20 9.60 16.26
C LYS A 158 34.16 8.81 17.14
N ASP A 159 34.43 7.56 16.77
CA ASP A 159 35.32 6.68 17.53
C ASP A 159 36.78 7.16 17.46
N ARG A 160 37.23 7.65 16.30
CA ARG A 160 38.55 8.27 16.14
C ARG A 160 38.69 9.55 16.97
N SER A 161 37.66 10.41 16.97
CA SER A 161 37.62 11.63 17.78
C SER A 161 37.68 11.31 19.27
N LYS A 162 36.92 10.32 19.76
CA LYS A 162 36.99 9.84 21.15
C LYS A 162 38.38 9.32 21.52
N LYS A 163 39.00 8.51 20.64
CA LYS A 163 40.35 7.97 20.88
C LYS A 163 41.40 9.08 20.95
N GLN A 164 41.33 10.09 20.09
CA GLN A 164 42.19 11.27 20.18
C GLN A 164 41.97 12.04 21.49
N LYS A 165 40.71 12.28 21.87
CA LYS A 165 40.38 12.98 23.12
C LYS A 165 40.90 12.26 24.38
N ASN A 166 40.87 10.93 24.36
CA ASN A 166 41.43 10.10 25.44
C ASN A 166 42.96 10.09 25.45
N ASN A 167 43.62 10.13 24.29
CA ASN A 167 45.08 10.24 24.18
C ASN A 167 45.62 11.64 24.54
N LEU A 168 44.78 12.67 24.48
CA LEU A 168 45.11 14.05 24.85
C LEU A 168 44.88 14.36 26.35
N GLN A 169 44.44 13.38 27.15
CA GLN A 169 44.52 13.45 28.62
C GLN A 169 45.72 12.63 29.10
N PRO A 170 46.94 13.18 29.12
CA PRO A 170 48.02 12.54 29.84
C PRO A 170 47.70 12.56 31.33
N ASN A 171 47.89 11.40 31.95
CA ASN A 171 47.93 11.16 33.38
C ASN A 171 48.44 12.39 34.15
N LYS A 172 47.55 13.20 34.74
CA LYS A 172 47.93 14.07 35.88
C LYS A 172 48.10 13.16 37.09
N LYS A 173 49.14 12.32 37.07
CA LYS A 173 49.78 11.86 38.30
C LYS A 173 50.56 13.06 38.82
N PHE A 174 49.94 13.83 39.70
CA PHE A 174 50.72 14.66 40.61
C PHE A 174 51.47 13.69 41.54
N GLY A 175 52.80 13.73 41.45
CA GLY A 175 53.68 13.01 42.36
C GLY A 175 53.77 13.70 43.71
N SER A 176 54.10 12.86 44.70
CA SER A 176 54.57 13.13 46.07
C SER A 176 53.71 14.01 46.97
#